data_AF-A0A370CIY7-F1
#
_entry.id   AF-A0A370CIY7-F1
#
_cell.length_a   1.000
_cell.length_b   1.000
_cell.length_c   1.000
_cell.angle_alpha   90.00
_cell.angle_beta   90.00
_cell.angle_gamma   90.00
#
_symmetry.space_group_name_H-M   'P 1'
#
loop_
_entity.id
_entity.type
_entity.pdbx_description
1 polymer ?
#
loop_
_entity_poly.entity_id
_entity_poly.type
_entity_poly.pdbx_seq_one_letter_code
_entity_poly.pdbx_strand_id
1 'polypeptide(L)'
;MLNYAILVKSLNDYFEERYHDVSISTDIFEHAFLRFFGYHLVPERCQFSPINKEKEHNSFYIDLWTPYGVSVSEFVQDLQNCASRNFSQVLVDEIKSSSEKEFCVRLTIPYQLIKDNVMKLSLHVDSILLKPAKKEAYRYWTHYLAPYGLSLSIAHIEMLISDIQQNFPSNSLAEIWSAVVKKASDRPKDSSLKVLNQNITADKERYPEIIFTCQIGGDKTTLILTRDKVVSALKDSVSLYQFLTHDTASEFLVPVGIHSFINEKYYRNFSLNAEGRYEIDFGYHYREIKILEKLGIKAIKSYRPMGSVAEKSRYYVYDKQNYLKALIALKEIKGEPCLDERLHQLKYSIRTENWDKLSKQLDFFLDFSARTGLKIDYLQLGLRLFDFAKGKPEKEVGLKIIEIVAYAFNQLIAHKRAVTEPKKLHAVLFEINLMRMNRLMAKDGDETEKYILIEELFRHAQQADLAESNRLLAELCGFRLGQGLIANVNQDPLAVIVELAAGLKKLNEKLASSPQKTDLNKPVAFFIELPKEPSSSPSVAATSAISVAKK
;
A
#
# COMPACT_ATOMS: atom_id res chain seq x y z
N MET A 1 -19.82 -25.47 -24.26
CA MET A 1 -18.80 -24.56 -23.71
C MET A 1 -18.85 -23.26 -24.49
N LEU A 2 -18.86 -22.09 -23.82
CA LEU A 2 -18.80 -20.80 -24.52
C LEU A 2 -17.55 -20.73 -25.40
N ASN A 3 -17.68 -20.20 -26.62
CA ASN A 3 -16.58 -19.99 -27.58
C ASN A 3 -15.38 -19.24 -26.94
N TYR A 4 -15.66 -18.33 -26.00
CA TYR A 4 -14.66 -17.63 -25.19
C TYR A 4 -13.81 -18.56 -24.33
N ALA A 5 -14.44 -19.44 -23.55
CA ALA A 5 -13.74 -20.32 -22.62
C ALA A 5 -12.83 -21.31 -23.35
N ILE A 6 -13.24 -21.75 -24.55
CA ILE A 6 -12.43 -22.61 -25.41
C ILE A 6 -11.21 -21.85 -25.93
N LEU A 7 -11.39 -20.60 -26.37
CA LEU A 7 -10.28 -19.77 -26.85
C LEU A 7 -9.28 -19.44 -25.74
N VAL A 8 -9.76 -18.99 -24.58
CA VAL A 8 -8.91 -18.70 -23.41
C VAL A 8 -8.17 -19.94 -22.95
N LYS A 9 -8.85 -21.09 -22.89
CA LYS A 9 -8.21 -22.36 -22.56
C LYS A 9 -7.12 -22.72 -23.59
N SER A 10 -7.43 -22.66 -24.89
CA SER A 10 -6.45 -22.96 -25.94
C SER A 10 -5.22 -22.04 -25.90
N LEU A 11 -5.41 -20.77 -25.55
CA LEU A 11 -4.30 -19.83 -25.40
C LEU A 11 -3.51 -20.10 -24.11
N ASN A 12 -4.18 -20.42 -23.00
CA ASN A 12 -3.51 -20.82 -21.76
C ASN A 12 -2.70 -22.10 -21.96
N ASP A 13 -3.28 -23.13 -22.58
CA ASP A 13 -2.59 -24.38 -22.92
C ASP A 13 -1.34 -24.08 -23.78
N TYR A 14 -1.45 -23.18 -24.77
CA TYR A 14 -0.32 -22.73 -25.59
C TYR A 14 0.80 -22.06 -24.78
N PHE A 15 0.44 -21.17 -23.84
CA PHE A 15 1.40 -20.51 -22.97
C PHE A 15 2.02 -21.48 -21.96
N GLU A 16 1.24 -22.39 -21.36
CA GLU A 16 1.75 -23.42 -20.45
C GLU A 16 2.78 -24.32 -21.13
N GLU A 17 2.52 -24.74 -22.38
CA GLU A 17 3.43 -25.63 -23.12
C GLU A 17 4.74 -24.95 -23.55
N ARG A 18 4.70 -23.67 -23.97
CA ARG A 18 5.86 -22.99 -24.59
C ARG A 18 6.52 -21.93 -23.72
N TYR A 19 5.77 -21.30 -22.82
CA TYR A 19 6.17 -20.13 -22.04
C TYR A 19 5.57 -20.16 -20.63
N HIS A 20 5.85 -21.21 -19.85
CA HIS A 20 5.30 -21.45 -18.50
C HIS A 20 5.35 -20.26 -17.50
N ASP A 21 6.25 -19.30 -17.71
CA ASP A 21 6.41 -18.10 -16.87
C ASP A 21 5.59 -16.87 -17.36
N VAL A 22 4.77 -17.02 -18.39
CA VAL A 22 3.96 -15.94 -18.99
C VAL A 22 2.52 -16.43 -19.13
N SER A 23 1.55 -15.59 -18.76
CA SER A 23 0.12 -15.94 -18.87
C SER A 23 -0.66 -14.95 -19.74
N ILE A 24 -1.86 -15.36 -20.16
CA ILE A 24 -2.78 -14.51 -20.94
C ILE A 24 -3.23 -13.24 -20.19
N SER A 25 -3.06 -13.17 -18.87
CA SER A 25 -3.50 -12.02 -18.05
C SER A 25 -2.58 -10.79 -18.15
N THR A 26 -1.70 -10.73 -19.15
CA THR A 26 -0.62 -9.72 -19.25
C THR A 26 -0.69 -8.84 -20.49
N ASP A 27 -1.89 -8.61 -21.02
CA ASP A 27 -2.17 -7.82 -22.22
C ASP A 27 -1.45 -8.33 -23.51
N ILE A 28 -0.67 -9.42 -23.40
CA ILE A 28 0.18 -9.93 -24.47
C ILE A 28 -0.61 -10.39 -25.69
N PHE A 29 -1.78 -10.99 -25.45
CA PHE A 29 -2.67 -11.43 -26.51
C PHE A 29 -3.24 -10.21 -27.24
N GLU A 30 -3.64 -9.18 -26.51
CA GLU A 30 -4.18 -7.94 -27.02
C GLU A 30 -3.13 -7.17 -27.83
N HIS A 31 -1.87 -7.13 -27.36
CA HIS A 31 -0.76 -6.57 -28.13
C HIS A 31 -0.48 -7.37 -29.42
N ALA A 32 -0.51 -8.70 -29.36
CA ALA A 32 -0.38 -9.55 -30.55
C ALA A 32 -1.54 -9.35 -31.53
N PHE A 33 -2.76 -9.19 -31.00
CA PHE A 33 -3.95 -8.89 -31.80
C PHE A 33 -3.85 -7.52 -32.46
N LEU A 34 -3.48 -6.46 -31.74
CA LEU A 34 -3.32 -5.13 -32.33
C LEU A 34 -2.23 -5.10 -33.41
N ARG A 35 -1.17 -5.92 -33.25
CA ARG A 35 -0.18 -6.11 -34.30
C ARG A 35 -0.76 -6.75 -35.55
N PHE A 36 -1.51 -7.84 -35.36
CA PHE A 36 -2.25 -8.51 -36.43
C PHE A 36 -3.27 -7.58 -37.11
N PHE A 37 -3.97 -6.77 -36.32
CA PHE A 37 -4.94 -5.75 -36.74
C PHE A 37 -4.30 -4.58 -37.51
N GLY A 38 -2.97 -4.44 -37.44
CA GLY A 38 -2.23 -3.39 -38.14
C GLY A 38 -2.07 -2.09 -37.34
N TYR A 39 -2.51 -2.05 -36.09
CA TYR A 39 -2.40 -0.88 -35.22
C TYR A 39 -1.00 -0.77 -34.59
N HIS A 40 -0.44 0.44 -34.56
CA HIS A 40 0.99 0.66 -34.39
C HIS A 40 1.40 1.30 -33.05
N LEU A 41 0.50 1.98 -32.36
CA LEU A 41 0.78 2.54 -31.04
C LEU A 41 0.43 1.51 -29.94
N VAL A 42 0.98 1.72 -28.75
CA VAL A 42 0.78 0.83 -27.61
C VAL A 42 -0.25 1.45 -26.68
N PRO A 43 -1.41 0.80 -26.47
CA PRO A 43 -2.39 1.22 -25.47
C PRO A 43 -1.76 1.25 -24.07
N GLU A 44 -2.26 2.12 -23.19
CA GLU A 44 -1.80 2.15 -21.80
C GLU A 44 -2.22 0.90 -21.01
N ARG A 45 -3.30 0.25 -21.45
CA ARG A 45 -3.87 -0.97 -20.88
C ARG A 45 -4.81 -1.62 -21.89
N CYS A 46 -4.87 -2.95 -21.88
CA CYS A 46 -5.87 -3.71 -22.63
C CYS A 46 -6.69 -4.62 -21.70
N GLN A 47 -7.87 -5.02 -22.15
CA GLN A 47 -8.64 -6.09 -21.50
C GLN A 47 -9.49 -6.85 -22.50
N PHE A 48 -9.21 -8.14 -22.63
CA PHE A 48 -10.07 -9.09 -23.36
C PHE A 48 -11.21 -9.62 -22.49
N SER A 49 -12.44 -9.55 -22.96
CA SER A 49 -13.63 -10.02 -22.22
C SER A 49 -14.74 -10.58 -23.13
N PRO A 50 -15.58 -11.50 -22.64
CA PRO A 50 -16.73 -12.00 -23.39
C PRO A 50 -17.87 -10.99 -23.43
N ILE A 51 -18.69 -11.03 -24.47
CA ILE A 51 -19.93 -10.27 -24.53
C ILE A 51 -20.97 -10.95 -23.62
N ASN A 52 -21.38 -10.26 -22.55
CA ASN A 52 -22.31 -10.77 -21.52
C ASN A 52 -23.77 -10.97 -21.98
N LYS A 53 -24.10 -10.75 -23.25
CA LYS A 53 -25.47 -10.93 -23.76
C LYS A 53 -25.68 -12.34 -24.30
N GLU A 54 -26.74 -13.01 -23.85
CA GLU A 54 -27.19 -14.37 -24.22
C GLU A 54 -27.44 -14.61 -25.73
N LYS A 55 -27.22 -13.62 -26.59
CA LYS A 55 -27.44 -13.69 -28.06
C LYS A 55 -26.22 -13.29 -28.91
N GLU A 56 -25.11 -12.86 -28.30
CA GLU A 56 -23.91 -12.37 -29.01
C GLU A 56 -22.68 -13.26 -28.74
N HIS A 57 -22.89 -14.57 -28.57
CA HIS A 57 -21.84 -15.57 -28.27
C HIS A 57 -20.78 -15.79 -29.36
N ASN A 58 -20.85 -15.02 -30.45
CA ASN A 58 -19.96 -15.13 -31.60
C ASN A 58 -18.97 -13.96 -31.70
N SER A 59 -18.87 -13.10 -30.67
CA SER A 59 -17.93 -11.99 -30.63
C SER A 59 -17.36 -11.78 -29.23
N PHE A 60 -16.29 -10.99 -29.13
CA PHE A 60 -15.61 -10.59 -27.89
C PHE A 60 -15.32 -9.10 -27.88
N TYR A 61 -15.05 -8.57 -26.70
CA TYR A 61 -14.54 -7.22 -26.53
C TYR A 61 -13.04 -7.24 -26.25
N ILE A 62 -12.31 -6.34 -26.92
CA ILE A 62 -11.02 -5.84 -26.44
C ILE A 62 -11.22 -4.38 -26.05
N ASP A 63 -11.17 -4.13 -24.75
CA ASP A 63 -11.24 -2.79 -24.19
C ASP A 63 -9.83 -2.20 -24.12
N LEU A 64 -9.66 -0.96 -24.60
CA LEU A 64 -8.37 -0.29 -24.79
C LEU A 64 -8.33 1.07 -24.10
N TRP A 65 -7.25 1.35 -23.39
CA TRP A 65 -6.90 2.70 -22.96
C TRP A 65 -6.13 3.42 -24.05
N THR A 66 -6.39 4.72 -24.21
CA THR A 66 -5.63 5.57 -25.13
C THR A 66 -4.14 5.45 -24.85
N PRO A 67 -3.30 5.32 -25.89
CA PRO A 67 -1.86 5.47 -25.73
C PRO A 67 -1.52 6.81 -25.05
N TYR A 68 -0.46 6.82 -24.25
CA TYR A 68 -0.05 8.04 -23.56
C TYR A 68 0.24 9.19 -24.54
N GLY A 69 -0.34 10.36 -24.29
CA GLY A 69 -0.18 11.56 -25.13
C GLY A 69 -1.01 11.57 -26.41
N VAL A 70 -1.86 10.57 -26.65
CA VAL A 70 -2.72 10.48 -27.84
C VAL A 70 -4.17 10.81 -27.46
N SER A 71 -4.82 11.64 -28.27
CA SER A 71 -6.23 11.99 -28.04
C SER A 71 -7.17 10.81 -28.33
N VAL A 72 -8.30 10.72 -27.62
CA VAL A 72 -9.30 9.65 -27.84
C VAL A 72 -9.80 9.66 -29.29
N SER A 73 -10.05 10.83 -29.85
CA SER A 73 -10.53 10.98 -31.23
C SER A 73 -9.52 10.47 -32.26
N GLU A 74 -8.24 10.82 -32.10
CA GLU A 74 -7.15 10.30 -32.94
C GLU A 74 -7.02 8.78 -32.81
N PHE A 75 -7.08 8.26 -31.58
CA PHE A 75 -6.99 6.84 -31.31
C PHE A 75 -8.13 6.04 -31.97
N VAL A 76 -9.37 6.52 -31.84
CA VAL A 76 -10.56 5.93 -32.46
C VAL A 76 -10.42 5.97 -33.98
N GLN A 77 -10.02 7.10 -34.56
CA GLN A 77 -9.85 7.24 -36.01
C GLN A 77 -8.79 6.27 -36.56
N ASP A 78 -7.67 6.10 -35.88
CA ASP A 78 -6.62 5.17 -36.30
C ASP A 78 -7.07 3.71 -36.25
N LEU A 79 -7.80 3.33 -35.20
CA LEU A 79 -8.37 1.99 -35.08
C LEU A 79 -9.45 1.74 -36.15
N GLN A 80 -10.28 2.74 -36.47
CA GLN A 80 -11.25 2.67 -37.56
C GLN A 80 -10.57 2.54 -38.93
N ASN A 81 -9.46 3.24 -39.15
CA ASN A 81 -8.65 3.10 -40.37
C ASN A 81 -8.04 1.70 -40.50
N CYS A 82 -7.73 1.03 -39.39
CA CYS A 82 -7.30 -0.36 -39.38
C CYS A 82 -8.48 -1.32 -39.68
N ALA A 83 -9.64 -1.07 -39.07
CA ALA A 83 -10.86 -1.84 -39.30
C ALA A 83 -11.30 -1.77 -40.77
N SER A 84 -11.30 -0.59 -41.39
CA SER A 84 -11.77 -0.39 -42.77
C SER A 84 -10.93 -1.09 -43.85
N ARG A 85 -9.76 -1.66 -43.49
CA ARG A 85 -8.91 -2.45 -44.38
C ARG A 85 -9.31 -3.93 -44.37
N ASN A 86 -8.42 -4.81 -43.93
CA ASN A 86 -8.62 -6.27 -43.93
C ASN A 86 -9.47 -6.78 -42.77
N PHE A 87 -10.04 -5.88 -41.95
CA PHE A 87 -10.71 -6.20 -40.70
C PHE A 87 -12.08 -5.54 -40.56
N SER A 88 -12.81 -5.40 -41.67
CA SER A 88 -14.09 -4.67 -41.74
C SER A 88 -15.19 -5.21 -40.81
N GLN A 89 -15.02 -6.44 -40.34
CA GLN A 89 -15.87 -7.12 -39.37
C GLN A 89 -15.59 -6.75 -37.90
N VAL A 90 -14.53 -5.98 -37.63
CA VAL A 90 -14.22 -5.44 -36.29
C VAL A 90 -14.88 -4.09 -36.14
N LEU A 91 -15.73 -3.93 -35.12
CA LEU A 91 -16.36 -2.64 -34.80
C LEU A 91 -15.50 -1.90 -33.78
N VAL A 92 -15.45 -0.57 -33.89
CA VAL A 92 -14.68 0.32 -33.01
C VAL A 92 -15.65 1.32 -32.39
N ASP A 93 -15.85 1.20 -31.07
CA ASP A 93 -16.77 2.03 -30.31
C ASP A 93 -16.00 2.89 -29.30
N GLU A 94 -16.25 4.20 -29.29
CA GLU A 94 -15.79 5.08 -28.21
C GLU A 94 -16.70 4.90 -27.00
N ILE A 95 -16.10 4.64 -25.83
CA ILE A 95 -16.84 4.56 -24.57
C ILE A 95 -16.68 5.88 -23.83
N LYS A 96 -17.80 6.57 -23.59
CA LYS A 96 -17.81 7.76 -22.73
C LYS A 96 -17.54 7.35 -21.30
N SER A 97 -16.31 7.54 -20.86
CA SER A 97 -15.91 7.36 -19.47
C SER A 97 -16.44 8.48 -18.59
N SER A 98 -16.93 8.12 -17.40
CA SER A 98 -17.29 9.05 -16.32
C SER A 98 -16.15 9.25 -15.30
N SER A 99 -15.07 8.47 -15.41
CA SER A 99 -13.94 8.50 -14.46
C SER A 99 -12.60 8.05 -15.08
N GLU A 100 -11.48 8.54 -14.58
CA GLU A 100 -10.12 8.16 -15.03
C GLU A 100 -9.77 6.65 -14.92
N LYS A 101 -10.71 5.81 -14.47
CA LYS A 101 -10.53 4.36 -14.30
C LYS A 101 -11.18 3.50 -15.40
N GLU A 102 -11.89 4.08 -16.37
CA GLU A 102 -12.61 3.32 -17.42
C GLU A 102 -11.87 3.30 -18.75
N PHE A 103 -11.99 2.20 -19.51
CA PHE A 103 -11.46 2.10 -20.88
C PHE A 103 -12.17 3.05 -21.84
N CYS A 104 -11.41 3.64 -22.77
CA CYS A 104 -11.89 4.72 -23.64
C CYS A 104 -12.39 4.21 -25.00
N VAL A 105 -11.90 3.05 -25.45
CA VAL A 105 -12.27 2.46 -26.75
C VAL A 105 -12.54 0.98 -26.57
N ARG A 106 -13.56 0.46 -27.27
CA ARG A 106 -13.91 -0.96 -27.32
C ARG A 106 -13.88 -1.46 -28.75
N LEU A 107 -13.17 -2.56 -28.96
CA LEU A 107 -13.20 -3.32 -30.19
C LEU A 107 -14.18 -4.49 -30.03
N THR A 108 -15.17 -4.58 -30.91
CA THR A 108 -16.04 -5.75 -31.02
C THR A 108 -15.50 -6.68 -32.10
N ILE A 109 -15.02 -7.85 -31.70
CA ILE A 109 -14.26 -8.76 -32.57
C ILE A 109 -15.02 -10.07 -32.73
N PRO A 110 -15.33 -10.51 -33.97
CA PRO A 110 -15.94 -11.81 -34.21
C PRO A 110 -15.03 -12.97 -33.76
N TYR A 111 -15.58 -13.95 -33.05
CA TYR A 111 -14.90 -15.17 -32.64
C TYR A 111 -14.26 -15.90 -33.81
N GLN A 112 -14.97 -15.96 -34.95
CA GLN A 112 -14.52 -16.65 -36.14
C GLN A 112 -13.22 -16.03 -36.69
N LEU A 113 -13.05 -14.70 -36.61
CA LEU A 113 -11.83 -14.01 -37.02
C LEU A 113 -10.61 -14.48 -36.22
N ILE A 114 -10.76 -14.61 -34.90
CA ILE A 114 -9.70 -15.09 -34.01
C ILE A 114 -9.42 -16.57 -34.26
N LYS A 115 -10.47 -17.38 -34.34
CA LYS A 115 -10.37 -18.83 -34.57
C LYS A 115 -9.60 -19.15 -35.86
N ASP A 116 -9.94 -18.48 -36.96
CA ASP A 116 -9.33 -18.72 -38.27
C ASP A 116 -7.88 -18.22 -38.36
N ASN A 117 -7.47 -17.35 -37.43
CA ASN A 117 -6.14 -16.74 -37.42
C ASN A 117 -5.35 -17.05 -36.14
N VAL A 118 -5.77 -18.05 -35.35
CA VAL A 118 -5.13 -18.38 -34.07
C VAL A 118 -3.63 -18.67 -34.25
N MET A 119 -3.26 -19.39 -35.31
CA MET A 119 -1.86 -19.67 -35.63
C MET A 119 -1.05 -18.40 -35.95
N LYS A 120 -1.65 -17.44 -36.66
CA LYS A 120 -0.97 -16.15 -36.96
C LYS A 120 -0.82 -15.30 -35.70
N LEU A 121 -1.81 -15.32 -34.81
CA LEU A 121 -1.74 -14.65 -33.51
C LEU A 121 -0.66 -15.28 -32.62
N SER A 122 -0.58 -16.61 -32.57
CA SER A 122 0.50 -17.33 -31.88
C SER A 122 1.88 -16.97 -32.43
N LEU A 123 2.05 -16.83 -33.76
CA LEU A 123 3.32 -16.37 -34.35
C LEU A 123 3.68 -14.93 -33.94
N HIS A 124 2.70 -14.05 -33.74
CA HIS A 124 2.95 -12.71 -33.22
C HIS A 124 3.36 -12.75 -31.74
N VAL A 125 2.73 -13.60 -30.93
CA VAL A 125 3.14 -13.86 -29.54
C VAL A 125 4.58 -14.38 -29.48
N ASP A 126 4.91 -15.39 -30.29
CA ASP A 126 6.28 -15.93 -30.38
C ASP A 126 7.27 -14.86 -30.78
N SER A 127 6.94 -14.05 -31.80
CA SER A 127 7.79 -12.93 -32.21
C SER A 127 8.05 -11.93 -31.09
N ILE A 128 7.08 -11.67 -30.22
CA ILE A 128 7.23 -10.76 -29.08
C ILE A 128 8.12 -11.42 -28.01
N LEU A 129 7.86 -12.69 -27.69
CA LEU A 129 8.53 -13.42 -26.59
C LEU A 129 9.91 -14.01 -26.96
N LEU A 130 10.26 -14.07 -28.25
CA LEU A 130 11.60 -14.45 -28.70
C LEU A 130 12.68 -13.46 -28.21
N LYS A 131 12.30 -12.22 -27.90
CA LYS A 131 13.22 -11.24 -27.30
C LYS A 131 13.31 -11.45 -25.78
N PRO A 132 14.49 -11.75 -25.23
CA PRO A 132 14.66 -12.01 -23.79
C PRO A 132 14.15 -10.88 -22.90
N ALA A 133 14.42 -9.61 -23.28
CA ALA A 133 13.98 -8.45 -22.51
C ALA A 133 12.44 -8.32 -22.44
N LYS A 134 11.73 -8.68 -23.52
CA LYS A 134 10.26 -8.63 -23.56
C LYS A 134 9.64 -9.79 -22.81
N LYS A 135 10.20 -10.99 -22.98
CA LYS A 135 9.80 -12.16 -22.20
C LYS A 135 9.93 -11.89 -20.70
N GLU A 136 11.04 -11.31 -20.27
CA GLU A 136 11.26 -10.94 -18.87
C GLU A 136 10.22 -9.92 -18.38
N ALA A 137 9.89 -8.93 -19.20
CA ALA A 137 8.90 -7.92 -18.83
C ALA A 137 7.48 -8.48 -18.68
N TYR A 138 7.04 -9.37 -19.57
CA TYR A 138 5.74 -10.05 -19.44
C TYR A 138 5.73 -11.06 -18.28
N ARG A 139 6.86 -11.71 -17.99
CA ARG A 139 7.04 -12.52 -16.78
C ARG A 139 6.90 -11.66 -15.53
N TYR A 140 7.58 -10.50 -15.50
CA TYR A 140 7.51 -9.56 -14.38
C TYR A 140 6.07 -9.10 -14.15
N TRP A 141 5.34 -8.80 -15.24
CA TRP A 141 3.93 -8.44 -15.18
C TRP A 141 3.08 -9.56 -14.56
N THR A 142 3.24 -10.80 -15.06
CA THR A 142 2.49 -11.98 -14.61
C THR A 142 2.64 -12.20 -13.11
N HIS A 143 3.87 -12.18 -12.60
CA HIS A 143 4.15 -12.59 -11.22
C HIS A 143 4.13 -11.46 -10.19
N TYR A 144 4.40 -10.21 -10.60
CA TYR A 144 4.65 -9.12 -9.65
C TYR A 144 3.70 -7.92 -9.77
N LEU A 145 2.93 -7.81 -10.86
CA LEU A 145 2.01 -6.68 -11.07
C LEU A 145 0.55 -7.10 -11.09
N ALA A 146 0.21 -8.06 -11.96
CA ALA A 146 -1.17 -8.51 -12.15
C ALA A 146 -1.84 -8.99 -10.85
N PRO A 147 -1.19 -9.80 -9.98
CA PRO A 147 -1.81 -10.27 -8.73
C PRO A 147 -2.17 -9.16 -7.74
N TYR A 148 -1.55 -7.98 -7.88
CA TYR A 148 -1.70 -6.85 -6.96
C TYR A 148 -2.52 -5.71 -7.57
N GLY A 149 -3.12 -5.90 -8.75
CA GLY A 149 -3.92 -4.87 -9.42
C GLY A 149 -3.14 -3.64 -9.87
N LEU A 150 -1.82 -3.77 -10.05
CA LEU A 150 -0.93 -2.68 -10.48
C LEU A 150 -0.75 -2.69 -12.00
N SER A 151 -0.49 -1.52 -12.60
CA SER A 151 -0.35 -1.37 -14.06
C SER A 151 1.05 -0.87 -14.45
N LEU A 152 1.47 -1.17 -15.67
CA LEU A 152 2.66 -0.59 -16.29
C LEU A 152 2.38 0.74 -17.01
N SER A 153 1.22 1.36 -16.78
CA SER A 153 0.87 2.63 -17.44
C SER A 153 1.86 3.74 -17.09
N ILE A 154 2.08 4.65 -18.02
CA ILE A 154 2.85 5.88 -17.79
C ILE A 154 2.20 6.72 -16.69
N ALA A 155 0.86 6.77 -16.65
CA ALA A 155 0.14 7.44 -15.56
C ALA A 155 0.49 6.84 -14.17
N HIS A 156 0.60 5.51 -14.08
CA HIS A 156 1.05 4.85 -12.85
C HIS A 156 2.51 5.19 -12.51
N ILE A 157 3.39 5.22 -13.51
CA ILE A 157 4.80 5.62 -13.33
C ILE A 157 4.89 7.08 -12.84
N GLU A 158 4.13 8.00 -13.43
CA GLU A 158 4.08 9.41 -13.03
C GLU A 158 3.58 9.58 -11.60
N MET A 159 2.55 8.82 -11.19
CA MET A 159 2.09 8.78 -9.80
C MET A 159 3.21 8.32 -8.85
N LEU A 160 3.93 7.24 -9.17
CA LEU A 160 5.06 6.75 -8.36
C LEU A 160 6.20 7.79 -8.28
N ILE A 161 6.47 8.50 -9.38
CA ILE A 161 7.46 9.59 -9.41
C ILE A 161 7.01 10.75 -8.54
N SER A 162 5.72 11.14 -8.61
CA SER A 162 5.14 12.19 -7.78
C SER A 162 5.25 11.84 -6.29
N ASP A 163 4.95 10.59 -5.92
CA ASP A 163 5.13 10.10 -4.55
C ASP A 163 6.59 10.22 -4.10
N ILE A 164 7.57 9.90 -4.95
CA ILE A 164 8.99 10.08 -4.63
C ILE A 164 9.32 11.57 -4.48
N GLN A 165 8.83 12.43 -5.37
CA GLN A 165 9.08 13.87 -5.29
C GLN A 165 8.53 14.49 -4.02
N GLN A 166 7.32 14.10 -3.59
CA GLN A 166 6.75 14.51 -2.30
C GLN A 166 7.64 14.08 -1.12
N ASN A 167 8.32 12.94 -1.25
CA ASN A 167 9.22 12.42 -0.24
C ASN A 167 10.64 13.04 -0.29
N PHE A 168 10.99 13.74 -1.38
CA PHE A 168 12.31 14.30 -1.69
C PHE A 168 12.17 15.67 -2.37
N PRO A 169 11.59 16.69 -1.71
CA PRO A 169 11.25 17.96 -2.37
C PRO A 169 12.49 18.79 -2.76
N SER A 170 13.65 18.53 -2.15
CA SER A 170 14.92 19.15 -2.53
C SER A 170 15.47 18.61 -3.85
N ASN A 171 14.91 17.52 -4.38
CA ASN A 171 15.26 16.96 -5.68
C ASN A 171 14.29 17.44 -6.76
N SER A 172 14.87 17.94 -7.86
CA SER A 172 14.14 18.20 -9.09
C SER A 172 13.66 16.90 -9.74
N LEU A 173 12.62 16.99 -10.57
CA LEU A 173 12.13 15.84 -11.35
C LEU A 173 13.24 15.19 -12.19
N ALA A 174 14.14 15.99 -12.76
CA ALA A 174 15.28 15.48 -13.53
C ALA A 174 16.24 14.63 -12.67
N GLU A 175 16.46 14.99 -11.41
CA GLU A 175 17.30 14.23 -10.48
C GLU A 175 16.63 12.92 -10.07
N ILE A 176 15.32 12.94 -9.84
CA ILE A 176 14.53 11.74 -9.54
C ILE A 176 14.59 10.77 -10.73
N TRP A 177 14.37 11.26 -11.95
CA TRP A 177 14.51 10.44 -13.15
C TRP A 177 15.94 9.92 -13.34
N SER A 178 16.95 10.72 -13.02
CA SER A 178 18.36 10.28 -13.04
C SER A 178 18.60 9.12 -12.08
N ALA A 179 18.02 9.16 -10.87
CA ALA A 179 18.09 8.07 -9.91
C ALA A 179 17.37 6.80 -10.40
N VAL A 180 16.19 6.95 -11.00
CA VAL A 180 15.43 5.85 -11.60
C VAL A 180 16.23 5.18 -12.71
N VAL A 181 16.76 5.96 -13.66
CA VAL A 181 17.56 5.44 -14.78
C VAL A 181 18.85 4.79 -14.30
N LYS A 182 19.54 5.37 -13.32
CA LYS A 182 20.74 4.77 -12.68
C LYS A 182 20.45 3.40 -12.08
N LYS A 183 19.27 3.23 -11.50
CA LYS A 183 18.87 1.98 -10.87
C LYS A 183 18.34 0.95 -11.87
N ALA A 184 17.57 1.40 -12.85
CA ALA A 184 16.93 0.55 -13.86
C ALA A 184 17.90 0.09 -14.96
N SER A 185 19.03 0.77 -15.14
CA SER A 185 20.03 0.43 -16.16
C SER A 185 21.02 -0.63 -15.65
N ASP A 186 21.33 -1.60 -16.50
CA ASP A 186 22.34 -2.64 -16.24
C ASP A 186 23.79 -2.14 -16.43
N ARG A 187 23.97 -0.87 -16.84
CA ARG A 187 25.29 -0.25 -17.06
C ARG A 187 25.90 0.26 -15.75
N PRO A 188 27.24 0.42 -15.67
CA PRO A 188 27.88 0.91 -14.45
C PRO A 188 27.22 2.21 -14.00
N LYS A 189 26.93 2.27 -12.69
CA LYS A 189 26.30 3.38 -11.96
C LYS A 189 27.19 4.61 -12.00
N ASP A 190 27.34 5.22 -13.18
CA ASP A 190 28.11 6.45 -13.33
C ASP A 190 27.39 7.54 -12.53
N SER A 191 28.07 8.02 -11.49
CA SER A 191 27.56 9.06 -10.60
C SER A 191 27.23 10.34 -11.37
N SER A 192 27.85 10.56 -12.53
CA SER A 192 27.65 11.71 -13.40
C SER A 192 26.39 11.63 -14.28
N LEU A 193 25.67 10.50 -14.33
CA LEU A 193 24.47 10.38 -15.17
C LEU A 193 23.39 11.39 -14.74
N LYS A 194 22.98 12.22 -15.70
CA LYS A 194 21.88 13.17 -15.57
C LYS A 194 20.89 13.03 -16.72
N VAL A 195 19.61 12.81 -16.40
CA VAL A 195 18.52 12.80 -17.38
C VAL A 195 18.20 14.24 -17.77
N LEU A 196 18.18 14.51 -19.08
CA LEU A 196 17.86 15.81 -19.66
C LEU A 196 16.41 15.85 -20.15
N ASN A 197 15.98 14.77 -20.81
CA ASN A 197 14.59 14.59 -21.23
C ASN A 197 14.22 13.11 -21.21
N GLN A 198 12.92 12.87 -21.34
CA GLN A 198 12.37 11.56 -21.64
C GLN A 198 11.37 11.68 -22.77
N ASN A 199 11.29 10.65 -23.59
CA ASN A 199 10.28 10.48 -24.61
C ASN A 199 9.77 9.03 -24.57
N ILE A 200 8.49 8.83 -24.85
CA ILE A 200 7.85 7.52 -24.81
C ILE A 200 7.55 7.12 -26.24
N THR A 201 8.03 5.96 -26.65
CA THR A 201 7.86 5.43 -28.00
C THR A 201 7.58 3.93 -27.97
N ALA A 202 7.33 3.34 -29.14
CA ALA A 202 7.28 1.89 -29.29
C ALA A 202 8.42 1.42 -30.20
N ASP A 203 9.00 0.25 -29.90
CA ASP A 203 10.05 -0.34 -30.74
C ASP A 203 9.49 -0.81 -32.10
N LYS A 204 10.34 -1.29 -33.01
CA LYS A 204 9.91 -1.81 -34.32
C LYS A 204 8.89 -2.96 -34.24
N GLU A 205 8.83 -3.62 -33.09
CA GLU A 205 7.91 -4.71 -32.79
C GLU A 205 6.74 -4.26 -31.90
N ARG A 206 6.56 -2.94 -31.75
CA ARG A 206 5.45 -2.30 -31.05
C ARG A 206 5.42 -2.62 -29.56
N TYR A 207 6.58 -2.76 -28.94
CA TYR A 207 6.72 -2.88 -27.50
C TYR A 207 7.04 -1.53 -26.88
N PRO A 208 6.42 -1.15 -25.74
CA PRO A 208 6.59 0.18 -25.17
C PRO A 208 7.98 0.37 -24.58
N GLU A 209 8.65 1.44 -24.99
CA GLU A 209 9.98 1.83 -24.54
C GLU A 209 9.98 3.30 -24.10
N ILE A 210 10.73 3.58 -23.05
CA ILE A 210 10.98 4.94 -22.58
C ILE A 210 12.42 5.27 -22.97
N ILE A 211 12.55 6.25 -23.85
CA ILE A 211 13.81 6.77 -24.35
C ILE A 211 14.22 7.95 -23.47
N PHE A 212 15.35 7.82 -22.80
CA PHE A 212 15.94 8.88 -21.98
C PHE A 212 17.13 9.49 -22.73
N THR A 213 17.10 10.81 -22.91
CA THR A 213 18.31 11.55 -23.30
C THR A 213 19.06 11.90 -22.03
N CYS A 214 20.23 11.31 -21.86
CA CYS A 214 21.07 11.48 -20.68
C CYS A 214 22.36 12.23 -21.03
N GLN A 215 22.96 12.84 -20.03
CA GLN A 215 24.33 13.34 -20.05
C GLN A 215 25.17 12.49 -19.10
N ILE A 216 26.31 11.98 -19.55
CA ILE A 216 27.26 11.17 -18.77
C ILE A 216 28.66 11.74 -19.02
N GLY A 217 29.37 12.18 -17.98
CA GLY A 217 30.71 12.75 -18.13
C GLY A 217 30.82 14.00 -19.02
N GLY A 218 29.69 14.64 -19.36
CA GLY A 218 29.62 15.75 -20.31
C GLY A 218 29.01 15.38 -21.67
N ASP A 219 29.07 14.10 -22.06
CA ASP A 219 28.58 13.61 -23.35
C ASP A 219 27.10 13.25 -23.31
N LYS A 220 26.39 13.57 -24.39
CA LYS A 220 24.97 13.19 -24.55
C LYS A 220 24.88 11.75 -25.06
N THR A 221 24.11 10.92 -24.36
CA THR A 221 23.84 9.52 -24.70
C THR A 221 22.36 9.22 -24.57
N THR A 222 21.85 8.34 -25.42
CA THR A 222 20.48 7.84 -25.33
C THR A 222 20.45 6.49 -24.62
N LEU A 223 19.56 6.36 -23.63
CA LEU A 223 19.27 5.10 -22.95
C LEU A 223 17.81 4.70 -23.21
N ILE A 224 17.59 3.42 -23.44
CA ILE A 224 16.25 2.87 -23.69
C ILE A 224 15.94 1.90 -22.55
N LEU A 225 14.83 2.13 -21.86
CA LEU A 225 14.34 1.27 -20.79
C LEU A 225 12.90 0.84 -21.07
N THR A 226 12.60 -0.39 -20.71
CA THR A 226 11.23 -0.91 -20.74
C THR A 226 10.47 -0.46 -19.48
N ARG A 227 9.14 -0.38 -19.59
CA ARG A 227 8.27 0.12 -18.49
C ARG A 227 8.42 -0.69 -17.20
N ASP A 228 8.58 -2.02 -17.31
CA ASP A 228 8.81 -2.92 -16.18
C ASP A 228 10.10 -2.60 -15.42
N LYS A 229 11.20 -2.29 -16.12
CA LYS A 229 12.46 -1.87 -15.47
C LYS A 229 12.30 -0.57 -14.70
N VAL A 230 11.55 0.38 -15.26
CA VAL A 230 11.25 1.65 -14.60
C VAL A 230 10.38 1.43 -13.37
N VAL A 231 9.27 0.69 -13.49
CA VAL A 231 8.37 0.38 -12.36
C VAL A 231 9.10 -0.43 -11.28
N SER A 232 9.91 -1.42 -11.65
CA SER A 232 10.71 -2.21 -10.71
C SER A 232 11.70 -1.33 -9.94
N ALA A 233 12.39 -0.42 -10.63
CA ALA A 233 13.27 0.54 -9.99
C ALA A 233 12.52 1.46 -9.01
N LEU A 234 11.34 1.95 -9.39
CA LEU A 234 10.49 2.80 -8.57
C LEU A 234 9.90 2.08 -7.35
N LYS A 235 9.50 0.81 -7.49
CA LYS A 235 8.93 0.00 -6.41
C LYS A 235 9.91 -0.25 -5.28
N ASP A 236 11.15 -0.61 -5.58
CA ASP A 236 12.20 -0.73 -4.56
C ASP A 236 12.80 0.66 -4.24
N SER A 237 11.91 1.56 -3.81
CA SER A 237 12.22 2.95 -3.52
C SER A 237 13.38 3.11 -2.51
N VAL A 238 13.55 2.17 -1.59
CA VAL A 238 14.62 2.19 -0.58
C VAL A 238 16.00 2.22 -1.20
N SER A 239 16.27 1.36 -2.19
CA SER A 239 17.57 1.36 -2.88
C SER A 239 17.70 2.48 -3.91
N LEU A 240 16.59 3.11 -4.31
CA LEU A 240 16.62 4.29 -5.18
C LEU A 240 17.08 5.54 -4.41
N TYR A 241 16.76 5.63 -3.12
CA TYR A 241 17.06 6.78 -2.28
C TYR A 241 18.57 7.06 -2.14
N GLN A 242 19.43 6.04 -2.25
CA GLN A 242 20.88 6.23 -2.20
C GLN A 242 21.42 7.16 -3.30
N PHE A 243 20.65 7.35 -4.39
CA PHE A 243 21.00 8.23 -5.51
C PHE A 243 20.39 9.63 -5.40
N LEU A 244 19.54 9.87 -4.41
CA LEU A 244 18.89 11.15 -4.18
C LEU A 244 19.64 11.92 -3.10
N THR A 245 19.70 13.23 -3.26
CA THR A 245 20.30 14.09 -2.24
C THR A 245 19.38 14.13 -1.01
N HIS A 246 19.88 13.53 0.07
CA HIS A 246 19.33 13.76 1.39
C HIS A 246 19.82 15.12 1.85
N ASP A 247 18.98 16.13 1.71
CA ASP A 247 19.29 17.40 2.30
C ASP A 247 19.23 17.23 3.83
N THR A 248 20.35 17.44 4.54
CA THR A 248 20.37 17.35 6.01
C THR A 248 19.61 18.52 6.65
N ALA A 249 19.32 19.59 5.89
CA ALA A 249 18.29 20.56 6.24
C ALA A 249 16.87 20.00 6.04
N SER A 250 16.69 19.04 5.12
CA SER A 250 15.44 18.31 4.89
C SER A 250 15.20 17.11 5.83
N GLU A 251 16.05 16.87 6.84
CA GLU A 251 15.68 16.01 7.97
C GLU A 251 14.36 16.45 8.61
N PHE A 252 14.04 17.74 8.48
CA PHE A 252 12.81 18.34 8.96
C PHE A 252 12.50 19.56 8.10
N LEU A 253 11.85 19.37 6.95
CA LEU A 253 11.04 20.47 6.41
C LEU A 253 10.11 20.89 7.54
N VAL A 254 10.18 22.14 7.97
CA VAL A 254 8.96 22.80 8.43
C VAL A 254 8.05 22.72 7.22
N PRO A 255 7.04 21.84 7.21
CA PRO A 255 6.37 21.52 5.97
C PRO A 255 5.71 22.79 5.46
N VAL A 256 5.67 22.99 4.15
CA VAL A 256 5.25 24.27 3.55
C VAL A 256 3.91 24.76 4.12
N GLY A 257 3.01 23.81 4.42
CA GLY A 257 1.72 24.08 5.07
C GLY A 257 1.75 24.44 6.55
N ILE A 258 2.86 24.26 7.27
CA ILE A 258 3.07 24.77 8.63
C ILE A 258 3.58 26.21 8.58
N HIS A 259 4.49 26.53 7.66
CA HIS A 259 4.97 27.91 7.50
C HIS A 259 3.85 28.86 7.07
N SER A 260 3.03 28.50 6.08
CA SER A 260 1.88 29.31 5.67
C SER A 260 0.85 29.43 6.80
N PHE A 261 0.47 28.32 7.44
CA PHE A 261 -0.44 28.33 8.59
C PHE A 261 0.04 29.25 9.71
N ILE A 262 1.32 29.20 10.04
CA ILE A 262 1.91 30.02 11.08
C ILE A 262 1.82 31.50 10.72
N ASN A 263 2.22 31.86 9.50
CA ASN A 263 2.16 33.24 9.02
C ASN A 263 0.72 33.76 9.02
N GLU A 264 -0.24 32.91 8.64
CA GLU A 264 -1.67 33.27 8.53
C GLU A 264 -2.41 33.32 9.87
N LYS A 265 -2.08 32.44 10.83
CA LYS A 265 -2.85 32.31 12.08
C LYS A 265 -2.20 32.99 13.27
N TYR A 266 -0.88 33.10 13.26
CA TYR A 266 -0.14 33.70 14.37
C TYR A 266 0.41 35.09 14.04
N TYR A 267 0.47 35.49 12.75
CA TYR A 267 0.88 36.84 12.29
C TYR A 267 2.13 37.38 13.01
N ARG A 268 3.09 36.51 13.35
CA ARG A 268 4.20 36.80 14.26
C ARG A 268 5.49 36.17 13.78
N ASN A 269 6.62 36.73 14.22
CA ASN A 269 7.94 36.37 13.74
C ASN A 269 8.38 34.99 14.26
N PHE A 270 8.79 34.14 13.32
CA PHE A 270 9.54 32.92 13.55
C PHE A 270 10.92 33.16 12.97
N SER A 271 11.95 33.16 13.82
CA SER A 271 13.29 33.58 13.43
C SER A 271 14.36 32.79 14.14
N LEU A 272 15.53 32.71 13.52
CA LEU A 272 16.76 32.34 14.20
C LEU A 272 17.31 33.57 14.93
N ASN A 273 17.67 33.41 16.20
CA ASN A 273 18.30 34.47 16.97
C ASN A 273 19.81 34.55 16.71
N ALA A 274 20.47 35.54 17.31
CA ALA A 274 21.91 35.75 17.18
C ALA A 274 22.77 34.55 17.63
N GLU A 275 22.20 33.64 18.43
CA GLU A 275 22.85 32.41 18.92
C GLU A 275 22.53 31.20 18.02
N GLY A 276 21.84 31.39 16.89
CA GLY A 276 21.42 30.32 15.98
C GLY A 276 20.29 29.43 16.54
N ARG A 277 19.52 29.93 17.52
CA ARG A 277 18.39 29.21 18.12
C ARG A 277 17.06 29.69 17.58
N TYR A 278 16.06 28.83 17.56
CA TYR A 278 14.76 29.12 16.96
C TYR A 278 13.85 29.83 17.97
N GLU A 279 13.21 30.91 17.53
CA GLU A 279 12.34 31.73 18.37
C GLU A 279 10.94 31.83 17.80
N ILE A 280 9.96 31.81 18.71
CA ILE A 280 8.53 31.98 18.41
C ILE A 280 7.99 33.13 19.26
N ASP A 281 7.41 34.16 18.63
CA ASP A 281 6.60 35.13 19.36
C ASP A 281 5.17 34.59 19.55
N PHE A 282 4.84 34.21 20.78
CA PHE A 282 3.52 33.67 21.13
C PHE A 282 2.51 34.72 21.58
N GLY A 283 2.93 35.93 21.91
CA GLY A 283 2.05 36.96 22.45
C GLY A 283 1.08 36.51 23.55
N TYR A 284 -0.23 36.63 23.28
CA TYR A 284 -1.33 36.28 24.19
C TYR A 284 -1.81 34.83 24.10
N HIS A 285 -1.13 33.97 23.33
CA HIS A 285 -1.46 32.55 23.18
C HIS A 285 -1.05 31.72 24.40
N TYR A 286 -1.39 32.19 25.61
CA TYR A 286 -1.05 31.57 26.89
C TYR A 286 -1.68 30.18 27.04
N ARG A 287 -2.85 29.95 26.42
CA ARG A 287 -3.52 28.64 26.45
C ARG A 287 -2.72 27.62 25.64
N GLU A 288 -2.28 27.99 24.46
CA GLU A 288 -1.47 27.17 23.58
C GLU A 288 -0.10 26.86 24.22
N ILE A 289 0.56 27.84 24.85
CA ILE A 289 1.81 27.61 25.60
C ILE A 289 1.62 26.58 26.72
N LYS A 290 0.56 26.71 27.53
CA LYS A 290 0.28 25.74 28.59
C LYS A 290 0.03 24.34 28.04
N ILE A 291 -0.55 24.21 26.85
CA ILE A 291 -0.74 22.92 26.18
C ILE A 291 0.63 22.37 25.75
N LEU A 292 1.48 23.18 25.11
CA LEU A 292 2.83 22.77 24.72
C LEU A 292 3.66 22.27 25.92
N GLU A 293 3.60 22.97 27.04
CA GLU A 293 4.28 22.56 28.28
C GLU A 293 3.77 21.22 28.81
N LYS A 294 2.45 20.98 28.78
CA LYS A 294 1.84 19.70 29.15
C LYS A 294 2.21 18.55 28.20
N LEU A 295 2.51 18.86 26.95
CA LEU A 295 3.03 17.92 25.95
C LEU A 295 4.55 17.68 26.11
N GLY A 296 5.20 18.30 27.10
CA GLY A 296 6.63 18.18 27.35
C GLY A 296 7.50 19.04 26.42
N ILE A 297 6.90 19.93 25.64
CA ILE A 297 7.59 20.81 24.69
C ILE A 297 7.97 22.10 25.43
N LYS A 298 9.18 22.13 25.96
CA LYS A 298 9.66 23.24 26.81
C LYS A 298 10.54 24.20 26.02
N ALA A 299 10.33 25.49 26.23
CA ALA A 299 11.27 26.51 25.78
C ALA A 299 12.52 26.50 26.67
N ILE A 300 13.68 26.72 26.06
CA ILE A 300 14.95 26.92 26.76
C ILE A 300 14.88 28.20 27.59
N LYS A 301 14.31 29.25 27.00
CA LYS A 301 14.18 30.57 27.61
C LYS A 301 12.97 31.28 27.04
N SER A 302 12.39 32.18 27.83
CA SER A 302 11.43 33.17 27.31
C SER A 302 11.93 34.57 27.65
N TYR A 303 11.71 35.53 26.76
CA TYR A 303 12.09 36.91 26.99
C TYR A 303 11.12 37.88 26.31
N ARG A 304 11.18 39.15 26.72
CA ARG A 304 10.56 40.26 25.99
C ARG A 304 11.67 41.08 25.34
N PRO A 305 11.56 41.42 24.04
CA PRO A 305 12.53 42.30 23.40
C PRO A 305 12.49 43.68 24.07
N MET A 306 13.64 44.34 24.19
CA MET A 306 13.69 45.76 24.56
C MET A 306 13.55 46.63 23.30
N GLY A 307 12.74 47.69 23.34
CA GLY A 307 12.57 48.64 22.23
C GLY A 307 11.11 48.93 21.84
N SER A 308 10.90 49.51 20.65
CA SER A 308 9.60 49.94 20.08
C SER A 308 8.72 48.79 19.56
N VAL A 309 8.89 47.57 20.09
CA VAL A 309 8.03 46.43 19.77
C VAL A 309 6.76 46.56 20.61
N ALA A 310 5.61 46.14 20.08
CA ALA A 310 4.35 46.18 20.83
C ALA A 310 4.52 45.53 22.22
N GLU A 311 3.93 46.10 23.28
CA GLU A 311 3.98 45.62 24.69
C GLU A 311 3.61 44.12 24.89
N LYS A 312 3.12 43.50 23.81
CA LYS A 312 2.38 42.26 23.72
C LYS A 312 3.20 41.13 23.07
N SER A 313 4.48 41.33 22.80
CA SER A 313 5.37 40.29 22.23
C SER A 313 6.18 39.61 23.32
N ARG A 314 6.12 38.27 23.35
CA ARG A 314 6.90 37.43 24.25
C ARG A 314 7.47 36.27 23.45
N TYR A 315 8.79 36.26 23.35
CA TYR A 315 9.54 35.30 22.54
C TYR A 315 9.91 34.09 23.39
N TYR A 316 9.74 32.92 22.81
CA TYR A 316 10.11 31.63 23.40
C TYR A 316 11.16 30.99 22.50
N VAL A 317 12.32 30.69 23.10
CA VAL A 317 13.49 30.12 22.43
C VAL A 317 13.48 28.62 22.60
N TYR A 318 13.61 27.88 21.50
CA TYR A 318 13.62 26.42 21.49
C TYR A 318 14.88 25.89 20.80
N ASP A 319 15.30 24.69 21.21
CA ASP A 319 16.21 23.89 20.38
C ASP A 319 15.47 23.40 19.13
N LYS A 320 16.22 22.90 18.13
CA LYS A 320 15.68 22.42 16.85
C LYS A 320 14.55 21.40 17.06
N GLN A 321 14.68 20.45 17.99
CA GLN A 321 13.71 19.37 18.17
C GLN A 321 12.41 19.86 18.83
N ASN A 322 12.52 20.65 19.90
CA ASN A 322 11.34 21.18 20.60
C ASN A 322 10.64 22.27 19.78
N TYR A 323 11.38 23.06 19.00
CA TYR A 323 10.80 24.01 18.07
C TYR A 323 9.86 23.31 17.10
N LEU A 324 10.32 22.23 16.47
CA LEU A 324 9.53 21.46 15.51
C LEU A 324 8.30 20.81 16.17
N LYS A 325 8.46 20.23 17.36
CA LYS A 325 7.32 19.71 18.12
C LYS A 325 6.29 20.80 18.40
N ALA A 326 6.76 22.01 18.73
CA ALA A 326 5.89 23.16 18.99
C ALA A 326 5.09 23.56 17.74
N LEU A 327 5.74 23.72 16.58
CA LEU A 327 5.04 24.13 15.35
C LEU A 327 3.92 23.18 14.96
N ILE A 328 4.19 21.88 15.04
CA ILE A 328 3.22 20.87 14.63
C ILE A 328 2.07 20.79 15.62
N ALA A 329 2.38 20.79 16.92
CA ALA A 329 1.37 20.83 17.97
C ALA A 329 0.50 22.10 17.87
N LEU A 330 1.06 23.24 17.49
CA LEU A 330 0.29 24.49 17.34
C LEU A 330 -0.73 24.44 16.21
N LYS A 331 -0.40 23.78 15.09
CA LYS A 331 -1.32 23.54 13.99
C LYS A 331 -2.48 22.64 14.42
N GLU A 332 -2.14 21.54 15.07
CA GLU A 332 -3.11 20.59 15.64
C GLU A 332 -4.00 21.24 16.72
N ILE A 333 -3.46 22.10 17.58
CA ILE A 333 -4.22 22.83 18.61
C ILE A 333 -5.29 23.74 18.01
N LYS A 334 -5.07 24.27 16.81
CA LYS A 334 -6.05 25.09 16.08
C LYS A 334 -7.08 24.26 15.32
N GLY A 335 -7.02 22.93 15.42
CA GLY A 335 -7.95 22.02 14.74
C GLY A 335 -7.57 21.72 13.30
N GLU A 336 -6.35 22.06 12.87
CA GLU A 336 -5.85 21.75 11.54
C GLU A 336 -4.92 20.52 11.63
N PRO A 337 -5.38 19.33 11.21
CA PRO A 337 -4.56 18.12 11.30
C PRO A 337 -3.38 18.20 10.32
N CYS A 338 -2.23 17.67 10.73
CA CYS A 338 -0.97 17.73 9.98
C CYS A 338 -0.52 16.31 9.53
N LEU A 339 -1.45 15.52 9.00
CA LEU A 339 -1.24 14.10 8.76
C LEU A 339 -0.09 13.83 7.78
N ASP A 340 0.08 14.64 6.74
CA ASP A 340 1.18 14.49 5.78
C ASP A 340 2.54 14.77 6.41
N GLU A 341 2.61 15.83 7.22
CA GLU A 341 3.79 16.21 7.98
C GLU A 341 4.20 15.10 8.96
N ARG A 342 3.23 14.52 9.67
CA ARG A 342 3.46 13.38 10.58
C ARG A 342 3.89 12.14 9.81
N LEU A 343 3.25 11.83 8.70
CA LEU A 343 3.58 10.65 7.91
C LEU A 343 5.02 10.72 7.39
N HIS A 344 5.46 11.89 6.94
CA HIS A 344 6.84 12.11 6.52
C HIS A 344 7.83 11.84 7.67
N GLN A 345 7.55 12.34 8.88
CA GLN A 345 8.39 12.09 10.05
C GLN A 345 8.50 10.61 10.42
N LEU A 346 7.37 9.90 10.38
CA LEU A 346 7.33 8.46 10.66
C LEU A 346 8.10 7.68 9.59
N LYS A 347 7.89 8.00 8.30
CA LYS A 347 8.64 7.42 7.18
C LYS A 347 10.14 7.66 7.29
N TYR A 348 10.56 8.84 7.75
CA TYR A 348 11.97 9.16 8.00
C TYR A 348 12.55 8.28 9.13
N SER A 349 11.84 8.14 10.25
CA SER A 349 12.25 7.27 11.37
C SER A 349 12.39 5.81 10.92
N ILE A 350 11.51 5.36 10.02
CA ILE A 350 11.60 4.03 9.39
C ILE A 350 12.82 3.93 8.47
N ARG A 351 13.06 4.92 7.60
CA ARG A 351 14.20 4.94 6.66
C ARG A 351 15.55 4.89 7.38
N THR A 352 15.64 5.56 8.52
CA THR A 352 16.83 5.60 9.38
C THR A 352 16.88 4.44 10.39
N GLU A 353 15.93 3.51 10.33
CA GLU A 353 15.76 2.39 11.26
C GLU A 353 15.77 2.81 12.74
N ASN A 354 15.33 4.04 13.01
CA ASN A 354 15.23 4.59 14.35
C ASN A 354 13.88 4.21 14.97
N TRP A 355 13.77 2.92 15.34
CA TRP A 355 12.55 2.29 15.85
C TRP A 355 12.05 2.94 17.15
N ASP A 356 12.96 3.32 18.05
CA ASP A 356 12.62 4.01 19.29
C ASP A 356 11.99 5.39 19.02
N LYS A 357 12.56 6.15 18.08
CA LYS A 357 11.99 7.43 17.65
C LYS A 357 10.61 7.25 17.01
N LEU A 358 10.43 6.22 16.19
CA LEU A 358 9.14 5.89 15.57
C LEU A 358 8.07 5.60 16.63
N SER A 359 8.37 4.73 17.60
CA SER A 359 7.46 4.39 18.70
C SER A 359 7.09 5.62 19.52
N LYS A 360 8.09 6.40 19.95
CA LYS A 360 7.86 7.64 20.72
C LYS A 360 7.03 8.67 19.98
N GLN A 361 7.17 8.76 18.65
CA GLN A 361 6.35 9.65 17.83
C GLN A 361 4.89 9.19 17.79
N LEU A 362 4.65 7.90 17.62
CA LEU A 362 3.29 7.34 17.65
C LEU A 362 2.64 7.48 19.03
N ASP A 363 3.36 7.13 20.11
CA ASP A 363 2.89 7.31 21.49
C ASP A 363 2.52 8.77 21.76
N PHE A 364 3.35 9.71 21.29
CA PHE A 364 3.07 11.14 21.42
C PHE A 364 1.74 11.52 20.75
N PHE A 365 1.39 10.96 19.58
CA PHE A 365 0.11 11.25 18.91
C PHE A 365 -1.09 10.66 19.64
N LEU A 366 -0.96 9.45 20.17
CA LEU A 366 -1.98 8.81 20.99
C LEU A 366 -2.25 9.64 22.26
N ASP A 367 -1.18 10.11 22.90
CA ASP A 367 -1.23 10.98 24.07
C ASP A 367 -1.76 12.39 23.75
N PHE A 368 -1.54 12.89 22.53
CA PHE A 368 -1.92 14.24 22.13
C PHE A 368 -3.43 14.46 22.32
N SER A 369 -4.26 13.58 21.76
CA SER A 369 -5.71 13.65 21.90
C SER A 369 -6.15 13.54 23.37
N ALA A 370 -5.49 12.67 24.15
CA ALA A 370 -5.78 12.50 25.57
C ALA A 370 -5.44 13.74 26.42
N ARG A 371 -4.35 14.44 26.10
CA ARG A 371 -3.85 15.61 26.85
C ARG A 371 -4.50 16.93 26.45
N THR A 372 -4.89 17.06 25.18
CA THR A 372 -5.47 18.30 24.63
C THR A 372 -7.00 18.30 24.62
N GLY A 373 -7.63 17.12 24.65
CA GLY A 373 -9.07 16.96 24.45
C GLY A 373 -9.52 17.16 23.01
N LEU A 374 -8.59 17.39 22.08
CA LEU A 374 -8.87 17.50 20.64
C LEU A 374 -9.03 16.10 20.06
N LYS A 375 -10.09 15.89 19.30
CA LYS A 375 -10.38 14.62 18.62
C LYS A 375 -9.76 14.63 17.23
N ILE A 376 -8.45 14.41 17.15
CA ILE A 376 -7.76 14.25 15.86
C ILE A 376 -7.81 12.78 15.49
N ASP A 377 -8.34 12.50 14.29
CA ASP A 377 -8.44 11.15 13.78
C ASP A 377 -7.10 10.70 13.16
N TYR A 378 -6.26 10.07 13.98
CA TYR A 378 -4.99 9.50 13.55
C TYR A 378 -5.15 8.14 12.85
N LEU A 379 -6.37 7.63 12.65
CA LEU A 379 -6.60 6.40 11.88
C LEU A 379 -6.00 6.50 10.49
N GLN A 380 -6.24 7.60 9.78
CA GLN A 380 -5.73 7.82 8.44
C GLN A 380 -4.20 7.85 8.37
N LEU A 381 -3.55 8.42 9.39
CA LEU A 381 -2.09 8.43 9.48
C LEU A 381 -1.54 7.00 9.62
N GLY A 382 -2.13 6.20 10.51
CA GLY A 382 -1.73 4.82 10.71
C GLY A 382 -2.03 3.93 9.50
N LEU A 383 -3.17 4.13 8.82
CA LEU A 383 -3.50 3.41 7.58
C LEU A 383 -2.48 3.69 6.48
N ARG A 384 -2.11 4.96 6.27
CA ARG A 384 -1.08 5.31 5.27
C ARG A 384 0.31 4.77 5.64
N LEU A 385 0.59 4.62 6.93
CA LEU A 385 1.82 3.98 7.40
C LEU A 385 1.79 2.46 7.17
N PHE A 386 0.64 1.83 7.38
CA PHE A 386 0.40 0.42 7.08
C PHE A 386 0.55 0.11 5.59
N ASP A 387 -0.09 0.89 4.72
CA ASP A 387 0.01 0.75 3.26
C ASP A 387 1.46 0.88 2.79
N PHE A 388 2.20 1.83 3.39
CA PHE A 388 3.62 1.98 3.14
C PHE A 388 4.45 0.76 3.58
N ALA A 389 4.07 0.08 4.66
CA ALA A 389 4.72 -1.15 5.11
C ALA A 389 4.41 -2.34 4.20
N LYS A 390 3.15 -2.49 3.78
CA LYS A 390 2.67 -3.53 2.87
C LYS A 390 3.37 -3.48 1.51
N GLY A 391 3.69 -2.27 1.03
CA GLY A 391 4.45 -2.05 -0.20
C GLY A 391 5.94 -2.43 -0.15
N LYS A 392 6.46 -2.98 0.96
CA LYS A 392 7.86 -3.37 1.13
C LYS A 392 8.01 -4.88 1.42
N PRO A 393 7.83 -5.77 0.41
CA PRO A 393 7.47 -7.17 0.68
C PRO A 393 8.60 -8.08 1.18
N GLU A 394 9.85 -7.62 1.37
CA GLU A 394 11.00 -8.56 1.47
C GLU A 394 12.02 -8.31 2.59
N LYS A 395 11.75 -7.51 3.63
CA LYS A 395 12.73 -7.29 4.72
C LYS A 395 12.09 -7.29 6.10
N GLU A 396 12.83 -7.76 7.12
CA GLU A 396 12.46 -7.67 8.55
C GLU A 396 11.98 -6.27 8.97
N VAL A 397 12.45 -5.24 8.27
CA VAL A 397 12.00 -3.84 8.34
C VAL A 397 10.48 -3.71 8.15
N GLY A 398 9.89 -4.34 7.13
CA GLY A 398 8.45 -4.31 6.85
C GLY A 398 7.63 -4.88 8.00
N LEU A 399 8.08 -6.02 8.54
CA LEU A 399 7.45 -6.70 9.68
C LEU A 399 7.54 -5.86 10.96
N LYS A 400 8.68 -5.24 11.23
CA LYS A 400 8.83 -4.30 12.36
C LYS A 400 7.87 -3.11 12.27
N ILE A 401 7.70 -2.55 11.07
CA ILE A 401 6.74 -1.45 10.88
C ILE A 401 5.32 -1.94 11.15
N ILE A 402 4.96 -3.11 10.61
CA ILE A 402 3.66 -3.74 10.83
C ILE A 402 3.40 -3.96 12.32
N GLU A 403 4.37 -4.45 13.08
CA GLU A 403 4.26 -4.65 14.54
C GLU A 403 4.03 -3.32 15.28
N ILE A 404 4.77 -2.28 14.93
CA ILE A 404 4.65 -0.96 15.55
C ILE A 404 3.30 -0.31 15.21
N VAL A 405 2.82 -0.47 13.97
CA VAL A 405 1.50 0.02 13.55
C VAL A 405 0.38 -0.75 14.26
N ALA A 406 0.50 -2.07 14.37
CA ALA A 406 -0.45 -2.90 15.10
C ALA A 406 -0.57 -2.49 16.56
N TYR A 407 0.57 -2.22 17.20
CA TYR A 407 0.60 -1.67 18.56
C TYR A 407 -0.16 -0.35 18.64
N ALA A 408 0.10 0.61 17.75
CA ALA A 408 -0.59 1.90 17.74
C ALA A 408 -2.11 1.75 17.55
N PHE A 409 -2.53 0.84 16.67
CA PHE A 409 -3.94 0.51 16.44
C PHE A 409 -4.61 -0.14 17.65
N ASN A 410 -3.93 -1.06 18.31
CA ASN A 410 -4.41 -1.65 19.56
C ASN A 410 -4.58 -0.59 20.66
N GLN A 411 -3.65 0.37 20.76
CA GLN A 411 -3.78 1.49 21.70
C GLN A 411 -4.97 2.41 21.37
N LEU A 412 -5.21 2.70 20.08
CA LEU A 412 -6.39 3.46 19.64
C LEU A 412 -7.70 2.77 20.06
N ILE A 413 -7.78 1.44 19.90
CA ILE A 413 -8.94 0.64 20.35
C ILE A 413 -9.08 0.70 21.87
N ALA A 414 -8.00 0.42 22.60
CA ALA A 414 -8.00 0.36 24.06
C ALA A 414 -8.42 1.70 24.69
N HIS A 415 -8.02 2.82 24.07
CA HIS A 415 -8.34 4.14 24.58
C HIS A 415 -9.73 4.65 24.19
N LYS A 416 -10.49 3.95 23.32
CA LYS A 416 -11.88 4.24 22.87
C LYS A 416 -12.15 5.69 22.46
N ARG A 417 -11.11 6.51 22.29
CA ARG A 417 -11.22 7.96 22.14
C ARG A 417 -11.13 8.31 20.66
N ALA A 418 -12.31 8.47 20.05
CA ALA A 418 -12.53 9.06 18.73
C ALA A 418 -11.92 8.30 17.53
N VAL A 419 -12.15 6.99 17.45
CA VAL A 419 -12.00 6.26 16.18
C VAL A 419 -13.26 6.54 15.34
N THR A 420 -13.08 7.17 14.18
CA THR A 420 -14.17 7.47 13.23
C THR A 420 -14.71 6.19 12.57
N GLU A 421 -13.83 5.25 12.25
CA GLU A 421 -14.14 4.00 11.53
C GLU A 421 -13.58 2.76 12.25
N PRO A 422 -14.21 2.32 13.36
CA PRO A 422 -13.71 1.19 14.17
C PRO A 422 -13.67 -0.13 13.40
N LYS A 423 -14.62 -0.38 12.50
CA LYS A 423 -14.63 -1.59 11.65
C LYS A 423 -13.38 -1.67 10.77
N LYS A 424 -12.97 -0.54 10.18
CA LYS A 424 -11.79 -0.48 9.30
C LYS A 424 -10.49 -0.74 10.05
N LEU A 425 -10.39 -0.22 11.28
CA LEU A 425 -9.28 -0.50 12.18
C LEU A 425 -9.15 -2.00 12.47
N HIS A 426 -10.26 -2.66 12.79
CA HIS A 426 -10.30 -4.11 12.99
C HIS A 426 -10.01 -4.90 11.72
N ALA A 427 -10.43 -4.43 10.54
CA ALA A 427 -10.11 -5.07 9.27
C ALA A 427 -8.59 -5.05 8.98
N VAL A 428 -7.91 -3.95 9.30
CA VAL A 428 -6.45 -3.89 9.14
C VAL A 428 -5.71 -4.73 10.17
N LEU A 429 -6.16 -4.75 11.43
CA LEU A 429 -5.59 -5.66 12.43
C LEU A 429 -5.78 -7.14 12.08
N PHE A 430 -6.93 -7.48 11.48
CA PHE A 430 -7.16 -8.80 10.90
C PHE A 430 -6.12 -9.12 9.82
N GLU A 431 -5.89 -8.20 8.88
CA GLU A 431 -4.88 -8.38 7.83
C GLU A 431 -3.46 -8.56 8.39
N ILE A 432 -3.09 -7.74 9.40
CA ILE A 432 -1.80 -7.85 10.08
C ILE A 432 -1.63 -9.23 10.72
N ASN A 433 -2.63 -9.71 11.45
CA ASN A 433 -2.56 -11.01 12.11
C ASN A 433 -2.58 -12.17 11.11
N LEU A 434 -3.18 -11.98 9.93
CA LEU A 434 -3.13 -12.97 8.85
C LEU A 434 -1.70 -13.08 8.28
N MET A 435 -1.01 -11.94 8.12
CA MET A 435 0.40 -11.92 7.72
C MET A 435 1.29 -12.61 8.76
N ARG A 436 1.03 -12.41 10.06
CA ARG A 436 1.73 -13.12 11.15
C ARG A 436 1.49 -14.62 11.11
N MET A 437 0.24 -15.04 10.93
CA MET A 437 -0.14 -16.45 10.82
C MET A 437 0.60 -17.14 9.67
N ASN A 438 0.60 -16.54 8.48
CA ASN A 438 1.28 -17.09 7.30
C ASN A 438 2.79 -17.28 7.55
N ARG A 439 3.41 -16.39 8.34
CA ARG A 439 4.83 -16.50 8.70
C ARG A 439 5.10 -17.63 9.68
N LEU A 440 4.23 -17.84 10.67
CA LEU A 440 4.35 -18.95 11.63
C LEU A 440 4.14 -20.30 10.97
N MET A 441 3.20 -20.39 10.02
CA MET A 441 2.96 -21.59 9.23
C MET A 441 4.16 -21.95 8.33
N ALA A 442 4.95 -20.96 7.92
CA ALA A 442 6.18 -21.18 7.14
C ALA A 442 7.40 -21.62 7.96
N LYS A 443 7.34 -21.53 9.30
CA LYS A 443 8.46 -21.81 10.21
C LYS A 443 8.04 -22.78 11.31
N ASP A 444 7.60 -24.01 11.00
CA ASP A 444 7.23 -25.07 11.96
C ASP A 444 6.84 -24.53 13.36
N GLY A 445 5.85 -23.64 13.37
CA GLY A 445 5.64 -22.70 14.49
C GLY A 445 4.98 -23.36 15.71
N ASP A 446 5.14 -22.73 16.88
CA ASP A 446 4.51 -23.13 18.13
C ASP A 446 2.97 -23.18 17.98
N GLU A 447 2.37 -24.34 18.23
CA GLU A 447 0.93 -24.56 18.18
C GLU A 447 0.15 -23.65 19.14
N THR A 448 0.77 -23.24 20.26
CA THR A 448 0.19 -22.29 21.21
C THR A 448 0.06 -20.90 20.59
N GLU A 449 1.11 -20.45 19.90
CA GLU A 449 1.14 -19.14 19.24
C GLU A 449 0.16 -19.10 18.05
N LYS A 450 0.02 -20.21 17.33
CA LYS A 450 -1.02 -20.37 16.30
C LYS A 450 -2.40 -20.22 16.89
N TYR A 451 -2.71 -20.92 17.98
CA TYR A 451 -4.02 -20.84 18.62
C TYR A 451 -4.37 -19.41 19.06
N ILE A 452 -3.43 -18.71 19.69
CA ILE A 452 -3.61 -17.30 20.10
C ILE A 452 -3.92 -16.40 18.90
N LEU A 453 -3.20 -16.57 17.79
CA LEU A 453 -3.44 -15.76 16.59
C LEU A 453 -4.76 -16.08 15.89
N ILE A 454 -5.21 -17.34 15.88
CA ILE A 454 -6.54 -17.69 15.36
C ILE A 454 -7.62 -16.99 16.19
N GLU A 455 -7.47 -16.94 17.51
CA GLU A 455 -8.40 -16.22 18.38
C GLU A 455 -8.40 -14.71 18.10
N GLU A 456 -7.24 -14.10 17.93
CA GLU A 456 -7.15 -12.68 17.57
C GLU A 456 -7.75 -12.39 16.18
N LEU A 457 -7.48 -13.25 15.20
CA LEU A 457 -8.07 -13.19 13.87
C LEU A 457 -9.60 -13.26 13.94
N PHE A 458 -10.15 -14.20 14.72
CA PHE A 458 -11.59 -14.31 14.91
C PHE A 458 -12.18 -13.04 15.52
N ARG A 459 -11.60 -12.54 16.62
CA ARG A 459 -12.07 -11.33 17.29
C ARG A 459 -12.07 -10.13 16.34
N HIS A 460 -11.00 -9.94 15.58
CA HIS A 460 -10.92 -8.82 14.63
C HIS A 460 -11.86 -9.00 13.43
N ALA A 461 -11.99 -10.21 12.87
CA ALA A 461 -12.94 -10.50 11.82
C ALA A 461 -14.39 -10.24 12.25
N GLN A 462 -14.75 -10.61 13.47
CA GLN A 462 -16.06 -10.35 14.04
C GLN A 462 -16.33 -8.84 14.20
N GLN A 463 -15.40 -8.11 14.81
CA GLN A 463 -15.53 -6.66 15.01
C GLN A 463 -15.51 -5.85 13.71
N ALA A 464 -14.85 -6.38 12.67
CA ALA A 464 -14.82 -5.81 11.33
C ALA A 464 -16.01 -6.23 10.44
N ASP A 465 -16.85 -7.16 10.91
CA ASP A 465 -17.98 -7.73 10.16
C ASP A 465 -17.55 -8.48 8.88
N LEU A 466 -16.45 -9.22 8.98
CA LEU A 466 -15.87 -10.00 7.89
C LEU A 466 -16.49 -11.41 7.83
N ALA A 467 -16.64 -11.95 6.62
CA ALA A 467 -17.20 -13.29 6.38
C ALA A 467 -16.31 -14.41 6.95
N GLU A 468 -15.01 -14.12 7.08
CA GLU A 468 -13.97 -14.99 7.63
C GLU A 468 -14.21 -15.34 9.11
N SER A 469 -15.01 -14.54 9.83
CA SER A 469 -15.38 -14.79 11.23
C SER A 469 -16.01 -16.16 11.44
N ASN A 470 -16.93 -16.57 10.55
CA ASN A 470 -17.58 -17.88 10.60
C ASN A 470 -16.58 -19.04 10.45
N ARG A 471 -15.65 -18.89 9.50
CA ARG A 471 -14.64 -19.92 9.23
C ARG A 471 -13.69 -20.07 10.42
N LEU A 472 -13.24 -18.96 10.98
CA LEU A 472 -12.32 -18.95 12.12
C LEU A 472 -12.99 -19.48 13.40
N LEU A 473 -14.27 -19.18 13.61
CA LEU A 473 -15.03 -19.74 14.73
C LEU A 473 -15.18 -21.27 14.61
N ALA A 474 -15.49 -21.77 13.41
CA ALA A 474 -15.56 -23.20 13.17
C ALA A 474 -14.21 -23.90 13.45
N GLU A 475 -13.11 -23.26 13.06
CA GLU A 475 -11.75 -23.74 13.31
C GLU A 475 -11.41 -23.76 14.81
N LEU A 476 -11.73 -22.70 15.57
CA LEU A 476 -11.58 -22.65 17.03
C LEU A 476 -12.40 -23.73 17.75
N CYS A 477 -13.55 -24.12 17.17
CA CYS A 477 -14.38 -25.20 17.70
C CYS A 477 -13.97 -26.60 17.23
N GLY A 478 -12.85 -26.74 16.50
CA GLY A 478 -12.29 -28.03 16.08
C GLY A 478 -12.94 -28.65 14.83
N PHE A 479 -13.71 -27.88 14.06
CA PHE A 479 -14.23 -28.33 12.77
C PHE A 479 -13.16 -28.24 11.67
N ARG A 480 -13.25 -29.09 10.65
CA ARG A 480 -12.24 -29.14 9.56
C ARG A 480 -12.27 -27.88 8.69
N LEU A 481 -11.09 -27.48 8.22
CA LEU A 481 -10.89 -26.42 7.22
C LEU A 481 -11.87 -26.56 6.03
N GLY A 482 -12.66 -25.50 5.78
CA GLY A 482 -13.61 -25.42 4.67
C GLY A 482 -15.07 -25.75 5.01
N GLN A 483 -15.37 -26.20 6.25
CA GLN A 483 -16.75 -26.25 6.74
C GLN A 483 -17.15 -24.85 7.21
N GLY A 484 -17.90 -24.13 6.37
CA GLY A 484 -18.55 -22.88 6.77
C GLY A 484 -19.77 -23.16 7.66
N LEU A 485 -19.94 -22.35 8.69
CA LEU A 485 -21.22 -22.26 9.40
C LEU A 485 -22.27 -21.65 8.46
N ILE A 486 -23.47 -22.24 8.44
CA ILE A 486 -24.61 -21.77 7.65
C ILE A 486 -25.11 -20.43 8.20
N ALA A 487 -25.21 -20.33 9.52
CA ALA A 487 -25.56 -19.07 10.18
C ALA A 487 -24.33 -18.14 10.24
N ASN A 488 -24.54 -16.84 10.00
CA ASN A 488 -23.50 -15.83 10.14
C ASN A 488 -23.41 -15.36 11.60
N VAL A 489 -22.26 -15.53 12.23
CA VAL A 489 -22.04 -15.18 13.65
C VAL A 489 -22.26 -13.69 13.92
N ASN A 490 -22.06 -12.83 12.92
CA ASN A 490 -22.29 -11.39 13.05
C ASN A 490 -23.78 -11.03 12.92
N GLN A 491 -24.60 -11.89 12.30
CA GLN A 491 -26.03 -11.63 12.05
C GLN A 491 -26.94 -12.37 13.02
N ASP A 492 -26.63 -13.63 13.34
CA ASP A 492 -27.40 -14.47 14.25
C ASP A 492 -26.46 -15.38 15.09
N PRO A 493 -25.89 -14.84 16.19
CA PRO A 493 -25.02 -15.59 17.08
C PRO A 493 -25.71 -16.82 17.71
N LEU A 494 -27.02 -16.74 17.93
CA LEU A 494 -27.79 -17.82 18.56
C LEU A 494 -27.95 -19.01 17.62
N ALA A 495 -28.29 -18.75 16.35
CA ALA A 495 -28.34 -19.79 15.33
C ALA A 495 -26.98 -20.48 15.16
N VAL A 496 -25.88 -19.72 15.22
CA VAL A 496 -24.51 -20.28 15.20
C VAL A 496 -24.25 -21.19 16.41
N ILE A 497 -24.63 -20.79 17.62
CA ILE A 497 -24.46 -21.63 18.82
C ILE A 497 -25.22 -22.96 18.67
N VAL A 498 -26.45 -22.91 18.15
CA VAL A 498 -27.26 -24.11 17.90
C VAL A 498 -26.59 -25.01 16.86
N GLU A 499 -26.07 -24.43 15.77
CA GLU A 499 -25.37 -25.16 14.72
C GLU A 499 -24.09 -25.83 15.23
N LEU A 500 -23.28 -25.12 16.01
CA LEU A 500 -22.08 -25.64 16.65
C LEU A 500 -22.41 -26.79 17.62
N ALA A 501 -23.43 -26.62 18.47
CA ALA A 501 -23.87 -27.67 19.40
C ALA A 501 -24.33 -28.94 18.65
N ALA A 502 -25.07 -28.79 17.55
CA ALA A 502 -25.50 -29.91 16.71
C ALA A 502 -24.31 -30.59 16.01
N GLY A 503 -23.33 -29.82 15.54
CA GLY A 503 -22.10 -30.32 14.93
C GLY A 503 -21.24 -31.12 15.91
N LEU A 504 -21.02 -30.59 17.11
CA LEU A 504 -20.26 -31.26 18.18
C LEU A 504 -20.95 -32.55 18.63
N LYS A 505 -22.28 -32.54 18.76
CA LYS A 505 -23.06 -33.75 19.08
C LYS A 505 -22.83 -34.85 18.04
N LYS A 506 -22.92 -34.54 16.74
CA LYS A 506 -22.65 -35.50 15.65
C LYS A 506 -21.21 -36.00 15.64
N LEU A 507 -20.25 -35.15 15.98
CA LEU A 507 -18.83 -35.52 16.04
C LEU A 507 -18.57 -36.50 17.20
N ASN A 508 -19.16 -36.24 18.36
CA ASN A 508 -19.10 -37.13 19.52
C ASN A 508 -19.81 -38.47 19.27
N GLU A 509 -20.97 -38.45 18.62
CA GLU A 509 -21.68 -39.68 18.20
C GLU A 509 -20.84 -40.50 17.22
N LYS A 510 -20.14 -39.86 16.27
CA LYS A 510 -19.21 -40.53 15.35
C LYS A 510 -18.02 -41.14 16.07
N LEU A 511 -17.41 -40.42 17.02
CA LEU A 511 -16.30 -40.92 17.85
C LEU A 511 -16.75 -42.12 18.70
N ALA A 512 -17.96 -42.07 19.26
CA ALA A 512 -18.55 -43.18 20.01
C ALA A 512 -18.89 -44.40 19.14
N SER A 513 -19.18 -44.19 17.85
CA SER A 513 -19.48 -45.26 16.88
C SER A 513 -18.26 -45.84 16.15
N SER A 514 -17.07 -45.24 16.30
CA SER A 514 -15.83 -45.74 15.71
C SER A 514 -15.27 -46.87 16.57
N PRO A 515 -15.02 -48.08 16.03
CA PRO A 515 -14.47 -49.18 16.83
C PRO A 515 -13.08 -48.78 17.33
N GLN A 516 -12.94 -48.66 18.65
CA GLN A 516 -11.63 -48.53 19.30
C GLN A 516 -10.83 -49.82 19.00
N LYS A 517 -9.83 -49.74 18.14
CA LYS A 517 -8.64 -50.58 18.32
C LYS A 517 -7.89 -50.00 19.51
N THR A 518 -8.22 -50.49 20.69
CA THR A 518 -7.39 -50.34 21.89
C THR A 518 -6.03 -50.99 21.61
N ASP A 519 -5.04 -50.17 21.27
CA ASP A 519 -3.65 -50.53 21.48
C ASP A 519 -3.27 -49.96 22.86
N LEU A 520 -3.36 -50.82 23.88
CA LEU A 520 -3.31 -50.48 25.31
C LEU A 520 -1.92 -50.03 25.81
N ASN A 521 -1.00 -49.61 24.94
CA ASN A 521 0.39 -49.31 25.30
C ASN A 521 0.93 -47.95 24.81
N LYS A 522 0.09 -46.97 24.48
CA LYS A 522 0.54 -45.58 24.33
C LYS A 522 -0.37 -44.62 25.10
N PRO A 523 0.16 -43.84 26.05
CA PRO A 523 -0.62 -42.76 26.64
C PRO A 523 -0.82 -41.70 25.55
N VAL A 524 -2.04 -41.60 25.04
CA VAL A 524 -2.48 -40.44 24.27
C VAL A 524 -2.75 -39.34 25.28
N ALA A 525 -1.82 -38.40 25.40
CA ALA A 525 -1.98 -37.22 26.24
C ALA A 525 -2.98 -36.27 25.57
N PHE A 526 -4.27 -36.41 25.90
CA PHE A 526 -5.23 -35.32 25.78
C PHE A 526 -5.11 -34.46 27.04
N PHE A 527 -4.36 -33.37 26.97
CA PHE A 527 -4.41 -32.34 28.01
C PHE A 527 -5.63 -31.44 27.76
N ILE A 528 -6.75 -31.78 28.40
CA ILE A 528 -7.72 -30.78 28.85
C ILE A 528 -7.42 -30.58 30.34
N GLU A 529 -6.46 -29.71 30.66
CA GLU A 529 -6.40 -29.14 32.01
C GLU A 529 -7.35 -27.95 32.04
N LEU A 530 -8.50 -28.16 32.70
CA LEU A 530 -9.37 -27.07 33.12
C LEU A 530 -8.57 -26.14 34.06
N PRO A 531 -8.61 -24.81 33.89
CA PRO A 531 -7.97 -23.91 34.83
C PRO A 531 -8.60 -24.10 36.20
N LYS A 532 -7.79 -24.49 37.19
CA LYS A 532 -8.20 -24.47 38.61
C LYS A 532 -8.56 -23.04 38.99
N GLU A 533 -9.71 -22.88 39.62
CA GLU A 533 -10.18 -21.60 40.17
C GLU A 533 -9.09 -20.95 41.06
N PRO A 534 -8.92 -19.63 41.00
CA PRO A 534 -7.96 -18.95 41.85
C PRO A 534 -8.47 -18.93 43.29
N SER A 535 -7.84 -19.73 44.15
CA SER A 535 -8.02 -19.65 45.59
C SER A 535 -7.57 -18.28 46.10
N SER A 536 -8.52 -17.54 46.65
CA SER A 536 -8.35 -16.28 47.35
C SER A 536 -7.49 -16.41 48.61
N SER A 537 -6.38 -15.67 48.70
CA SER A 537 -6.02 -14.75 49.81
C SER A 537 -4.56 -14.29 49.72
N PRO A 538 -4.21 -13.11 50.29
CA PRO A 538 -3.17 -12.22 49.79
C PRO A 538 -1.85 -12.31 50.57
N SER A 539 -0.73 -12.04 49.88
CA SER A 539 0.60 -11.84 50.47
C SER A 539 1.45 -11.03 49.49
N VAL A 540 1.40 -9.69 49.55
CA VAL A 540 2.34 -8.82 50.28
C VAL A 540 3.80 -8.99 49.84
N ALA A 541 4.19 -8.19 48.85
CA ALA A 541 5.47 -7.47 48.83
C ALA A 541 5.35 -6.25 47.92
N ALA A 542 4.46 -5.33 48.30
CA ALA A 542 4.66 -3.92 48.03
C ALA A 542 5.13 -3.29 49.34
N THR A 543 6.42 -2.98 49.41
CA THR A 543 7.00 -2.04 50.37
C THR A 543 8.07 -1.29 49.56
N SER A 544 8.07 0.04 49.46
CA SER A 544 7.16 1.06 49.97
C SER A 544 7.78 2.39 49.55
N ALA A 545 6.91 3.32 49.13
CA ALA A 545 6.80 4.70 49.57
C ALA A 545 8.09 5.57 49.60
N ILE A 546 8.02 6.84 49.18
CA ILE A 546 7.35 7.88 49.97
C ILE A 546 6.53 8.81 49.06
N SER A 547 5.24 8.88 49.37
CA SER A 547 4.40 10.05 49.14
C SER A 547 4.33 10.85 50.43
N VAL A 548 4.49 12.18 50.40
CA VAL A 548 3.67 13.09 51.21
C VAL A 548 3.48 14.39 50.45
N ALA A 549 2.21 14.74 50.24
CA ALA A 549 1.76 16.07 49.91
C ALA A 549 1.47 16.87 51.19
N LYS A 550 1.74 18.18 51.12
CA LYS A 550 1.17 19.31 51.90
C LYS A 550 1.59 19.50 53.36
N LYS A 551 2.39 20.54 53.57
CA LYS A 551 1.87 21.85 54.01
C LYS A 551 2.35 22.93 53.07
#